data_AF-A0AA88N404-F1
#
_entry.id   AF-A0AA88N404-F1
#
_cell.length_a   1.000
_cell.length_b   1.000
_cell.length_c   1.000
_cell.angle_alpha   90.00
_cell.angle_beta   90.00
_cell.angle_gamma   90.00
#
_symmetry.space_group_name_H-M   'P 1'
#
loop_
_entity.id
_entity.type
_entity.pdbx_description
1 polymer ?
#
loop_
_entity_poly.entity_id
_entity_poly.type
_entity_poly.pdbx_seq_one_letter_code
_entity_poly.pdbx_strand_id
1 'polypeptide(L)'
;MVIKVYIASSSGSITIKKQQQDVMGFLTVNKIEFEECDIAANEDNRKWMRENIPEESKPTTGNPLPPQIFNESKYCGDYDGFFYAREDNAVYAFLGLTAPPGSKEAEALAKKAQQ
;
A
#
# COMPACT_ATOMS: atom_id res chain seq x y z
N MET A 1 -4.16 -13.72 4.02
CA MET A 1 -4.03 -12.27 3.86
C MET A 1 -2.57 -11.91 4.01
N VAL A 2 -1.92 -11.56 2.90
CA VAL A 2 -0.54 -11.09 2.85
C VAL A 2 -0.52 -9.78 2.06
N ILE A 3 -0.01 -8.71 2.66
CA ILE A 3 0.17 -7.45 1.97
C ILE A 3 1.38 -7.56 1.04
N LYS A 4 1.24 -7.17 -0.22
CA LYS A 4 2.33 -7.10 -1.19
C LYS A 4 2.62 -5.65 -1.48
N VAL A 5 3.87 -5.25 -1.29
CA VAL A 5 4.33 -3.90 -1.61
C VAL A 5 5.28 -4.02 -2.79
N TYR A 6 4.82 -3.58 -3.97
CA TYR A 6 5.66 -3.52 -5.15
C TYR A 6 6.55 -2.28 -5.06
N ILE A 7 7.86 -2.52 -5.06
CA ILE A 7 8.89 -1.49 -4.89
C ILE A 7 9.87 -1.53 -6.06
N ALA A 8 10.64 -0.47 -6.26
CA ALA A 8 11.85 -0.49 -7.08
C ALA A 8 13.07 -0.24 -6.19
N SER A 9 13.83 -1.30 -5.88
CA SER A 9 15.00 -1.22 -4.98
C SER A 9 16.09 -0.30 -5.54
N SER A 10 16.31 -0.33 -6.86
CA SER A 10 17.32 0.46 -7.57
C SER A 10 16.78 1.75 -8.18
N SER A 11 15.66 2.28 -7.66
CA SER A 11 15.09 3.54 -8.14
C SER A 11 16.07 4.72 -8.07
N GLY A 12 16.20 5.48 -9.16
CA GLY A 12 17.00 6.72 -9.19
C GLY A 12 16.33 7.90 -8.47
N SER A 13 15.03 7.80 -8.16
CA SER A 13 14.28 8.87 -7.50
C SER A 13 14.35 8.74 -5.98
N ILE A 14 14.88 9.77 -5.31
CA ILE A 14 14.92 9.85 -3.84
C ILE A 14 13.50 9.86 -3.27
N THR A 15 12.56 10.54 -3.94
CA THR A 15 11.16 10.61 -3.50
C THR A 15 10.54 9.22 -3.47
N ILE A 16 10.67 8.44 -4.55
CA ILE A 16 10.16 7.06 -4.62
C ILE A 16 10.77 6.19 -3.51
N LYS A 17 12.09 6.29 -3.30
CA LYS A 17 12.77 5.55 -2.23
C LYS A 17 12.18 5.85 -0.85
N LYS A 18 11.94 7.13 -0.54
CA LYS A 18 11.34 7.55 0.74
C LYS A 18 9.90 7.08 0.88
N GLN A 19 9.10 7.17 -0.18
CA GLN A 19 7.70 6.71 -0.18
C GLN A 19 7.61 5.20 0.07
N GLN A 20 8.45 4.41 -0.61
CA GLN A 20 8.54 2.96 -0.38
C GLN A 20 8.93 2.66 1.08
N GLN A 21 9.95 3.34 1.60
CA GLN A 21 10.40 3.17 2.98
C GLN A 21 9.33 3.57 4.00
N ASP A 22 8.54 4.60 3.75
CA ASP A 22 7.47 5.02 4.66
C ASP A 22 6.34 3.96 4.71
N VAL A 23 5.91 3.43 3.56
CA VAL A 23 4.92 2.34 3.51
C VAL A 23 5.44 1.12 4.24
N MET A 24 6.63 0.61 3.89
CA MET A 24 7.19 -0.60 4.50
C MET A 24 7.50 -0.39 5.99
N GLY A 25 7.96 0.80 6.37
CA GLY A 25 8.22 1.19 7.74
C GLY A 25 6.94 1.20 8.58
N PHE A 26 5.84 1.74 8.04
CA PHE A 26 4.54 1.68 8.69
C PHE A 26 4.09 0.24 8.93
N LEU A 27 4.15 -0.62 7.90
CA LEU A 27 3.74 -2.03 8.01
C LEU A 27 4.58 -2.76 9.08
N THR A 28 5.89 -2.53 9.08
CA THR A 28 6.82 -3.10 10.06
C THR A 28 6.49 -2.68 11.49
N VAL A 29 6.32 -1.37 11.74
CA VAL A 29 6.02 -0.84 13.09
C VAL A 29 4.68 -1.34 13.61
N ASN A 30 3.70 -1.50 12.73
CA ASN A 30 2.38 -2.02 13.07
C ASN A 30 2.29 -3.55 13.07
N LYS A 31 3.42 -4.24 12.84
CA LYS A 31 3.50 -5.72 12.78
C LYS A 31 2.54 -6.33 11.77
N ILE A 32 2.33 -5.65 10.65
CA ILE A 32 1.58 -6.15 9.50
C ILE A 32 2.58 -6.93 8.64
N GLU A 33 2.35 -8.22 8.45
CA GLU A 33 3.19 -9.03 7.56
C GLU A 33 3.00 -8.61 6.10
N PHE A 34 4.12 -8.44 5.40
CA PHE A 34 4.12 -8.06 4.00
C PHE A 34 5.29 -8.67 3.22
N GLU A 35 5.13 -8.74 1.90
CA GLU A 35 6.14 -9.16 0.94
C GLU A 35 6.62 -7.95 0.13
N GLU A 36 7.93 -7.83 -0.02
CA GLU A 36 8.56 -6.84 -0.91
C GLU A 36 8.69 -7.43 -2.32
N CYS A 37 7.87 -6.94 -3.26
CA CYS A 37 7.90 -7.39 -4.64
C CYS A 37 8.72 -6.41 -5.50
N ASP A 38 10.04 -6.64 -5.59
CA ASP A 38 10.92 -5.72 -6.33
C ASP A 38 10.74 -5.81 -7.85
N ILE A 39 10.26 -4.73 -8.47
CA ILE A 39 10.03 -4.61 -9.92
C ILE A 39 11.29 -4.20 -10.68
N ALA A 40 12.33 -3.76 -9.99
CA ALA A 40 13.57 -3.32 -10.61
C ALA A 40 14.48 -4.51 -10.94
N ALA A 41 14.47 -5.54 -10.11
CA ALA A 41 15.24 -6.77 -10.28
C ALA A 41 14.43 -7.95 -10.83
N ASN A 42 13.10 -7.91 -10.77
CA ASN A 42 12.22 -9.00 -11.21
C ASN A 42 11.18 -8.51 -12.24
N GLU A 43 11.25 -9.06 -13.45
CA GLU A 43 10.37 -8.67 -14.55
C GLU A 43 8.94 -9.17 -14.38
N ASP A 44 8.74 -10.35 -13.77
CA ASP A 44 7.42 -10.90 -13.50
C ASP A 44 6.68 -10.01 -12.49
N ASN A 45 7.35 -9.55 -11.44
CA ASN A 45 6.79 -8.57 -10.51
C ASN A 45 6.39 -7.28 -11.23
N ARG A 46 7.27 -6.78 -12.09
CA ARG A 46 7.02 -5.55 -12.87
C ARG A 46 5.82 -5.67 -13.79
N LYS A 47 5.71 -6.79 -14.50
CA LYS A 47 4.60 -7.07 -15.42
C LYS A 47 3.31 -7.24 -14.64
N TRP A 48 3.32 -8.11 -13.62
CA TRP A 48 2.15 -8.41 -12.81
C TRP A 48 1.59 -7.14 -12.15
N MET A 49 2.44 -6.30 -11.56
CA MET A 49 2.02 -5.03 -10.95
C MET A 49 1.25 -4.17 -11.95
N ARG A 50 1.80 -3.95 -13.15
CA ARG A 50 1.19 -3.07 -14.17
C ARG A 50 -0.12 -3.61 -14.73
N GLU A 51 -0.24 -4.93 -14.85
CA GLU A 51 -1.44 -5.60 -15.37
C GLU A 51 -2.59 -5.62 -14.35
N ASN A 52 -2.27 -5.66 -13.05
CA ASN A 52 -3.27 -5.79 -11.98
C ASN A 52 -3.66 -4.46 -11.32
N ILE A 53 -3.05 -3.33 -11.71
CA ILE A 53 -3.54 -2.00 -11.31
C ILE A 53 -4.81 -1.69 -12.13
N PRO A 54 -5.93 -1.30 -11.49
CA PRO A 54 -7.15 -0.87 -12.17
C PRO A 54 -6.90 0.30 -13.12
N GLU A 55 -7.60 0.34 -14.25
CA GLU A 55 -7.36 1.34 -15.30
C GLU A 55 -7.57 2.78 -14.78
N GLU A 56 -8.56 2.98 -13.91
CA GLU A 56 -8.85 4.25 -13.27
C GLU A 56 -7.75 4.75 -12.31
N SER A 57 -6.89 3.84 -11.87
CA SER A 57 -5.74 4.13 -10.99
C SER A 57 -4.43 4.25 -11.76
N LYS A 58 -4.43 4.00 -13.08
CA LYS A 58 -3.23 4.19 -13.90
C LYS A 58 -3.02 5.68 -14.21
N PRO A 59 -1.77 6.14 -14.28
CA PRO A 59 -1.48 7.51 -14.65
C PRO A 59 -1.89 7.76 -16.12
N THR A 60 -2.33 8.99 -16.43
CA THR A 60 -2.69 9.42 -17.80
C THR A 60 -1.52 9.30 -18.79
N THR A 61 -0.28 9.30 -18.29
CA THR A 61 0.93 9.17 -19.11
C THR A 61 1.99 8.39 -18.36
N GLY A 62 2.65 7.46 -19.06
CA GLY A 62 3.73 6.65 -18.50
C GLY A 62 3.22 5.39 -17.78
N ASN A 63 4.10 4.79 -16.99
CA ASN A 63 3.79 3.59 -16.21
C ASN A 63 3.49 3.96 -14.75
N PRO A 64 2.63 3.19 -14.05
CA PRO A 64 2.50 3.31 -12.61
C PRO A 64 3.85 3.21 -11.90
N LEU A 65 4.08 4.09 -10.93
CA LEU A 65 5.33 4.18 -10.18
C LEU A 65 5.17 3.53 -8.80
N PRO A 66 6.19 2.85 -8.26
CA PRO A 66 6.15 2.32 -6.91
C PRO A 66 6.23 3.44 -5.84
N PRO A 67 5.75 3.18 -4.61
CA PRO A 67 5.17 1.92 -4.13
C PRO A 67 3.74 1.68 -4.66
N GLN A 68 3.41 0.42 -4.91
CA GLN A 68 2.04 -0.03 -5.26
C GLN A 68 1.64 -1.16 -4.32
N ILE A 69 0.48 -1.03 -3.67
CA ILE A 69 0.09 -1.86 -2.53
C ILE A 69 -1.09 -2.74 -2.92
N PHE A 70 -0.94 -4.04 -2.64
CA PHE A 70 -1.97 -5.04 -2.85
C PHE A 70 -2.19 -5.84 -1.57
N ASN A 71 -3.41 -6.30 -1.35
CA ASN A 71 -3.71 -7.38 -0.43
C ASN A 71 -3.97 -8.64 -1.27
N GLU A 72 -2.99 -9.56 -1.27
CA GLU A 72 -2.94 -10.69 -2.20
C GLU A 72 -3.00 -10.22 -3.67
N SER A 73 -4.13 -10.41 -4.36
CA SER A 73 -4.36 -9.94 -5.74
C SER A 73 -5.21 -8.68 -5.82
N LYS A 74 -5.76 -8.20 -4.70
CA LYS A 74 -6.63 -7.03 -4.68
C LYS A 74 -5.80 -5.76 -4.56
N TYR A 75 -5.96 -4.85 -5.51
CA TYR A 75 -5.32 -3.54 -5.44
C TYR A 75 -5.89 -2.72 -4.28
N CYS A 76 -4.99 -2.20 -3.43
CA CYS A 76 -5.33 -1.31 -2.33
C CYS A 76 -5.14 0.15 -2.76
N GLY A 77 -3.98 0.46 -3.36
CA GLY A 77 -3.65 1.82 -3.80
C GLY A 77 -2.16 2.05 -3.96
N ASP A 78 -1.82 3.27 -4.35
CA ASP A 78 -0.46 3.78 -4.42
C ASP A 78 -0.05 4.49 -3.11
N TYR A 79 1.06 5.22 -3.15
CA TYR A 79 1.51 6.00 -2.00
C TYR A 79 0.51 7.08 -1.56
N ASP A 80 -0.10 7.80 -2.50
CA ASP A 80 -1.01 8.89 -2.16
C ASP A 80 -2.29 8.33 -1.51
N GLY A 81 -2.82 7.23 -2.02
CA GLY A 81 -3.91 6.50 -1.38
C GLY A 81 -3.58 6.04 0.04
N PHE A 82 -2.37 5.49 0.24
CA PHE A 82 -1.89 5.13 1.58
C PHE A 82 -1.74 6.35 2.50
N PHE A 83 -1.20 7.46 1.98
CA PHE A 83 -1.02 8.69 2.74
C PHE A 83 -2.36 9.27 3.22
N TYR A 84 -3.35 9.38 2.33
CA TYR A 84 -4.69 9.83 2.71
C TYR A 84 -5.34 8.89 3.74
N ALA A 85 -5.23 7.58 3.55
CA ALA A 85 -5.73 6.62 4.54
C ALA A 85 -5.06 6.77 5.90
N ARG A 86 -3.78 7.13 5.93
CA ARG A 86 -3.04 7.38 7.18
C ARG A 86 -3.51 8.65 7.89
N GLU A 87 -3.72 9.74 7.17
CA GLU A 87 -4.28 10.98 7.72
C GLU A 87 -5.69 10.74 8.32
N ASP A 88 -6.50 9.92 7.67
CA ASP A 88 -7.86 9.57 8.12
C ASP A 88 -7.90 8.47 9.21
N ASN A 89 -6.75 7.95 9.65
CA ASN A 89 -6.67 6.79 10.55
C ASN A 89 -7.48 5.59 10.03
N ALA A 90 -7.39 5.31 8.74
CA ALA A 90 -8.13 4.28 8.01
C ALA A 90 -7.21 3.32 7.22
N VAL A 91 -5.95 3.16 7.67
CA VAL A 91 -4.95 2.37 6.93
C VAL A 91 -5.30 0.88 6.93
N TYR A 92 -5.87 0.33 8.01
CA TYR A 92 -6.23 -1.07 8.03
C TYR A 92 -7.37 -1.33 7.03
N ALA A 93 -8.38 -0.46 6.99
CA ALA A 93 -9.43 -0.51 5.98
C ALA A 93 -8.89 -0.37 4.54
N PHE A 94 -7.94 0.55 4.30
CA PHE A 94 -7.25 0.71 3.01
C PHE A 94 -6.54 -0.57 2.57
N LEU A 95 -5.86 -1.23 3.51
CA LEU A 95 -5.20 -2.53 3.27
C LEU A 95 -6.19 -3.69 3.18
N GLY A 96 -7.49 -3.47 3.40
CA GLY A 96 -8.50 -4.53 3.46
C GLY A 96 -8.33 -5.47 4.66
N LEU A 97 -7.78 -4.96 5.77
CA LEU A 97 -7.54 -5.65 7.02
C LEU A 97 -8.51 -5.16 8.10
N THR A 98 -8.74 -5.99 9.12
CA THR A 98 -9.45 -5.57 10.32
C THR A 98 -8.50 -4.80 11.23
N ALA A 99 -8.88 -3.57 11.61
CA ALA A 99 -8.12 -2.78 12.56
C ALA A 99 -8.01 -3.52 13.91
N PRO A 100 -6.81 -3.61 14.53
CA PRO A 100 -6.63 -4.31 15.78
C PRO A 100 -7.36 -3.60 16.93
N PRO A 101 -7.90 -4.34 17.91
CA PRO A 101 -8.55 -3.74 19.08
C PRO A 101 -7.63 -2.75 19.80
N GLY A 102 -8.16 -1.60 20.20
CA GLY A 102 -7.40 -0.52 20.85
C GLY A 102 -6.58 0.35 19.91
N SER A 103 -6.61 0.10 18.59
CA SER A 103 -6.13 1.08 17.62
C SER A 103 -7.11 2.25 17.48
N LYS A 104 -6.60 3.43 17.12
CA LYS A 104 -7.42 4.62 16.84
C LYS A 104 -8.51 4.34 15.80
N GLU A 105 -8.19 3.56 14.78
CA GLU A 105 -9.13 3.16 13.72
C GLU A 105 -10.28 2.31 14.28
N ALA A 106 -9.96 1.27 15.07
CA ALA A 106 -10.97 0.42 15.70
C ALA A 106 -11.89 1.20 16.64
N GLU A 107 -11.34 2.14 17.41
CA GLU A 107 -12.13 3.03 18.28
C GLU A 107 -13.06 3.96 17.48
N ALA A 108 -12.58 4.51 16.36
CA ALA A 108 -13.38 5.37 15.50
C ALA A 108 -14.55 4.61 14.85
N LEU A 109 -14.31 3.37 14.41
CA LEU A 109 -15.35 2.49 13.87
C LEU A 109 -16.40 2.12 14.92
N ALA A 110 -15.96 1.77 16.13
CA ALA A 110 -16.87 1.44 17.23
C ALA A 110 -17.78 2.62 17.61
N LYS A 111 -17.25 3.85 17.62
CA LYS A 111 -18.04 5.07 17.90
C LYS A 111 -19.10 5.35 16.83
N LYS A 112 -18.78 5.13 15.54
CA LYS A 112 -19.73 5.31 14.43
C LYS A 112 -20.87 4.30 14.45
N ALA A 113 -20.61 3.04 14.85
CA ALA A 113 -21.63 1.99 14.91
C ALA A 113 -22.65 2.18 16.05
N GLN A 114 -22.39 3.09 16.99
CA GLN A 114 -23.26 3.40 18.13
C GLN A 114 -24.13 4.65 17.90
N GLN A 115 -23.99 5.32 16.75
CA GLN A 115 -24.79 6.47 16.32
C GLN A 115 -25.87 6.04 15.34
#